data_AF-A0A3D4FSE6-F1
#
_entry.id   AF-A0A3D4FSE6-F1
#
_cell.length_a   1.000
_cell.length_b   1.000
_cell.length_c   1.000
_cell.angle_alpha   90.00
_cell.angle_beta   90.00
_cell.angle_gamma   90.00
#
_symmetry.space_group_name_H-M   'P 1'
#
loop_
_entity.id
_entity.type
_entity.pdbx_description
1 polymer ?
#
loop_
_entity_poly.entity_id
_entity_poly.type
_entity_poly.pdbx_seq_one_letter_code
_entity_poly.pdbx_strand_id
1 'polypeptide(L)'
;MREGDRDVPTEGPKSTVDLVMDRLQQQDADATGKAVILTDRQKEAIAAAKRDYAANVAEAEILFRSALMATVDPEVRQELEANHRRDLGQFVSARDKKIETARKVGESS
;
A
#
# COMPACT_ATOMS: atom_id res chain seq x y z
N MET A 1 55.84 -26.75 -26.87
CA MET A 1 54.79 -25.71 -26.86
C MET A 1 53.68 -26.24 -25.98
N ARG A 2 53.44 -25.61 -24.82
CA ARG A 2 52.64 -26.18 -23.73
C ARG A 2 51.17 -25.85 -23.91
N GLU A 3 50.39 -26.88 -23.64
CA GLU A 3 48.96 -27.08 -23.76
C GLU A 3 48.14 -26.16 -22.84
N GLY A 4 46.90 -25.92 -23.24
CA GLY A 4 46.04 -24.83 -22.77
C GLY A 4 45.79 -24.76 -21.26
N ASP A 5 45.90 -23.54 -20.75
CA ASP A 5 45.47 -23.13 -19.42
C ASP A 5 43.93 -23.08 -19.42
N ARG A 6 43.32 -24.19 -18.99
CA ARG A 6 41.91 -24.20 -18.60
C ARG A 6 41.86 -23.69 -17.16
N ASP A 7 41.46 -22.43 -17.00
CA ASP A 7 40.99 -21.88 -15.73
C ASP A 7 39.87 -22.79 -15.22
N VAL A 8 40.18 -23.62 -14.22
CA VAL A 8 39.19 -24.43 -13.52
C VAL A 8 38.65 -23.55 -12.40
N PRO A 9 37.36 -23.15 -12.38
CA PRO A 9 36.82 -22.37 -11.29
C PRO A 9 36.92 -23.23 -10.03
N THR A 10 37.81 -22.83 -9.11
CA THR A 10 38.04 -23.56 -7.86
C THR A 10 37.06 -23.04 -6.81
N GLU A 11 35.76 -23.22 -7.05
CA GLU A 11 34.76 -23.04 -5.99
C GLU A 11 34.50 -24.43 -5.38
N GLY A 12 35.11 -24.67 -4.22
CA GLY A 12 34.77 -25.82 -3.39
C GLY A 12 33.28 -25.77 -2.98
N PRO A 13 32.71 -26.90 -2.51
CA PRO A 13 31.29 -26.93 -2.14
C PRO A 13 30.98 -25.84 -1.12
N LYS A 14 29.98 -25.01 -1.44
CA LYS A 14 29.53 -23.90 -0.61
C LYS A 14 29.21 -24.36 0.81
N SER A 15 29.63 -23.58 1.80
CA SER A 15 29.32 -23.85 3.20
C SER A 15 27.81 -23.72 3.46
N THR A 16 27.32 -24.36 4.52
CA THR A 16 25.92 -24.21 4.97
C THR A 16 25.55 -22.75 5.21
N VAL A 17 26.50 -21.93 5.66
CA VAL A 17 26.30 -20.49 5.85
C VAL A 17 26.12 -19.79 4.51
N ASP A 18 26.94 -20.11 3.50
CA ASP A 18 26.86 -19.53 2.16
C ASP A 18 25.50 -19.86 1.51
N LEU A 19 25.01 -21.09 1.68
CA LEU A 19 23.70 -21.50 1.18
C LEU A 19 22.54 -20.75 1.85
N VAL A 20 22.67 -20.42 3.13
CA VAL A 20 21.67 -19.62 3.87
C VAL A 20 21.68 -18.17 3.38
N MET A 21 22.87 -17.60 3.16
CA MET A 21 23.01 -16.23 2.66
C MET A 21 22.54 -16.12 1.21
N ASP A 22 22.84 -17.10 0.35
CA ASP A 22 22.33 -17.17 -1.02
C ASP A 22 20.81 -17.26 -1.05
N ARG A 23 20.21 -18.06 -0.17
CA ARG A 23 18.75 -18.15 -0.05
C ARG A 23 18.13 -16.83 0.44
N LEU A 24 18.78 -16.14 1.38
CA LEU A 24 18.33 -14.84 1.86
C LEU A 24 18.41 -13.76 0.76
N GLN A 25 19.51 -13.73 0.01
CA GLN A 25 19.68 -12.83 -1.14
C GLN A 25 18.67 -13.11 -2.25
N GLN A 26 18.37 -14.39 -2.52
CA GLN A 26 17.34 -14.79 -3.47
C GLN A 26 15.95 -14.33 -2.99
N GLN A 27 15.64 -14.49 -1.70
CA GLN A 27 14.39 -14.01 -1.10
C GLN A 27 14.28 -12.49 -1.14
N ASP A 28 15.37 -11.76 -0.90
CA ASP A 28 15.38 -10.29 -0.99
C ASP A 28 15.24 -9.80 -2.44
N ALA A 29 15.82 -10.52 -3.41
CA ALA A 29 15.65 -10.26 -4.83
C ALA A 29 14.21 -10.56 -5.31
N ASP A 30 13.61 -11.63 -4.81
CA ASP A 30 12.21 -11.99 -5.09
C ASP A 30 11.23 -11.05 -4.38
N ALA A 31 11.57 -10.58 -3.16
CA ALA A 31 10.80 -9.61 -2.38
C ALA A 31 10.91 -8.18 -2.93
N THR A 32 12.01 -7.86 -3.61
CA THR A 32 12.15 -6.67 -4.45
C THR A 32 11.42 -6.91 -5.76
N GLY A 33 10.11 -7.15 -5.68
CA GLY A 33 9.24 -7.31 -6.83
C GLY A 33 9.44 -6.15 -7.80
N LYS A 34 9.51 -6.47 -9.10
CA LYS A 34 9.61 -5.48 -10.20
C LYS A 34 8.68 -4.30 -9.89
N ALA A 35 9.22 -3.08 -9.95
CA ALA A 35 8.42 -1.87 -9.77
C ALA A 35 7.17 -1.98 -10.66
N VAL A 36 5.99 -2.12 -10.03
CA VAL A 36 4.73 -2.25 -10.77
C VAL A 36 4.47 -0.89 -11.41
N ILE A 37 4.79 -0.78 -12.70
CA ILE A 37 4.55 0.42 -13.47
C ILE A 37 3.04 0.54 -13.67
N LEU A 38 2.43 1.54 -13.03
CA LEU A 38 1.01 1.83 -13.19
C LEU A 38 0.75 2.47 -14.56
N THR A 39 -0.30 2.02 -15.23
CA THR A 39 -0.84 2.69 -16.42
C THR A 39 -1.46 4.03 -16.05
N ASP A 40 -1.59 4.93 -17.01
CA ASP A 40 -2.17 6.25 -16.75
C ASP A 40 -3.62 6.15 -16.26
N ARG A 41 -4.39 5.19 -16.79
CA ARG A 41 -5.74 4.89 -16.29
C ARG A 41 -5.75 4.46 -14.82
N GLN A 42 -4.78 3.63 -14.40
CA GLN A 42 -4.66 3.22 -12.99
C GLN A 42 -4.29 4.42 -12.11
N LYS A 43 -3.35 5.27 -12.56
CA LYS A 43 -2.98 6.50 -11.85
C LYS A 43 -4.16 7.45 -11.69
N GLU A 44 -4.93 7.67 -12.75
CA GLU A 44 -6.13 8.52 -12.73
C GLU A 44 -7.19 7.98 -11.76
N ALA A 45 -7.45 6.66 -11.79
CA ALA A 45 -8.40 6.03 -10.87
C ALA A 45 -7.97 6.14 -9.40
N ILE A 46 -6.67 5.96 -9.12
CA ILE A 46 -6.11 6.17 -7.77
C ILE A 46 -6.23 7.65 -7.36
N ALA A 47 -5.95 8.58 -8.26
CA ALA A 47 -6.08 10.02 -7.98
C ALA A 47 -7.54 10.41 -7.73
N ALA A 48 -8.50 9.83 -8.46
CA ALA A 48 -9.93 10.01 -8.21
C ALA A 48 -10.32 9.47 -6.82
N ALA A 49 -9.92 8.24 -6.47
CA ALA A 49 -10.20 7.68 -5.15
C ALA A 49 -9.66 8.53 -4.00
N LYS A 50 -8.47 9.14 -4.17
CA LYS A 50 -7.89 10.08 -3.19
C LYS A 50 -8.67 11.40 -3.09
N ARG A 51 -9.13 11.95 -4.22
CA ARG A 51 -9.95 13.17 -4.25
C ARG A 51 -11.31 12.94 -3.58
N ASP A 52 -11.97 11.83 -3.89
CA ASP A 52 -13.23 11.44 -3.25
C ASP A 52 -13.05 11.33 -1.74
N TYR A 53 -11.99 10.66 -1.27
CA TYR A 53 -11.70 10.55 0.16
C TYR A 53 -11.53 11.92 0.81
N ALA A 54 -10.73 12.80 0.21
CA ALA A 54 -10.50 14.14 0.73
C ALA A 54 -11.81 14.96 0.81
N ALA A 55 -12.65 14.86 -0.22
CA ALA A 55 -13.96 15.53 -0.24
C ALA A 55 -14.88 15.03 0.88
N ASN A 56 -15.02 13.70 1.04
CA ASN A 56 -15.85 13.10 2.08
C ASN A 56 -15.37 13.48 3.49
N VAL A 57 -14.05 13.47 3.72
CA VAL A 57 -13.48 13.89 5.01
C VAL A 57 -13.76 15.36 5.29
N ALA A 58 -13.60 16.24 4.29
CA ALA A 58 -13.87 17.66 4.45
C ALA A 58 -15.34 17.94 4.76
N GLU A 59 -16.26 17.29 4.04
CA GLU A 59 -17.69 17.39 4.31
C GLU A 59 -18.04 16.90 5.72
N ALA A 60 -17.58 15.71 6.10
CA ALA A 60 -17.84 15.14 7.42
C ALA A 60 -17.27 16.01 8.54
N GLU A 61 -16.11 16.63 8.34
CA GLU A 61 -15.52 17.55 9.31
C GLU A 61 -16.35 18.83 9.48
N ILE A 62 -16.85 19.40 8.37
CA ILE A 62 -17.72 20.58 8.42
C ILE A 62 -19.01 20.25 9.18
N LEU A 63 -19.65 19.13 8.85
CA LEU A 63 -20.88 18.69 9.50
C LEU A 63 -20.66 18.38 10.98
N PHE A 64 -19.59 17.66 11.31
CA PHE A 64 -19.23 17.33 12.69
C PHE A 64 -18.98 18.59 13.53
N ARG A 65 -18.19 19.55 13.04
CA ARG A 65 -17.94 20.81 13.75
C ARG A 65 -19.21 21.60 13.96
N SER A 66 -20.06 21.71 12.94
CA SER A 66 -21.35 22.40 13.05
C SER A 66 -22.24 21.74 14.11
N ALA A 67 -22.33 20.41 14.12
CA ALA A 67 -23.10 19.67 15.11
C ALA A 67 -22.54 19.83 16.52
N LEU A 68 -21.22 19.69 16.68
CA LEU A 68 -20.55 19.80 17.97
C LEU A 68 -20.74 21.17 18.63
N MET A 69 -20.73 22.25 17.83
CA MET A 69 -21.00 23.61 18.31
C MET A 69 -22.45 23.79 18.80
N ALA A 70 -23.40 23.08 18.20
CA ALA A 70 -24.82 23.16 18.54
C ALA A 70 -25.21 22.26 19.72
N THR A 71 -24.44 21.21 20.02
CA THR A 71 -24.73 20.25 21.08
C THR A 71 -24.11 20.69 22.41
N VAL A 72 -24.89 20.73 23.48
CA VAL A 72 -24.43 21.04 24.85
C VAL A 72 -24.31 19.77 25.70
N ASP A 73 -25.19 18.80 25.46
CA ASP A 73 -25.24 17.53 26.21
C ASP A 73 -23.95 16.71 26.01
N PRO A 74 -23.25 16.32 27.09
CA PRO A 74 -21.99 15.59 27.00
C PRO A 74 -22.13 14.17 26.42
N GLU A 75 -23.25 13.48 26.67
CA GLU A 75 -23.47 12.13 26.14
C GLU A 75 -23.69 12.19 24.63
N VAL A 76 -24.51 13.15 24.17
CA VAL A 76 -24.75 13.38 22.74
C VAL A 76 -23.46 13.81 22.02
N ARG A 77 -22.62 14.64 22.67
CA ARG A 77 -21.30 14.99 22.13
C ARG A 77 -20.40 13.76 21.95
N GLN A 78 -20.35 12.88 22.95
CA GLN A 78 -19.55 11.66 22.89
C GLN A 78 -20.01 10.75 21.74
N GLU A 79 -21.32 10.63 21.54
CA GLU A 79 -21.88 9.88 20.42
C GLU A 79 -21.54 10.50 19.06
N LEU A 80 -21.65 11.83 18.92
CA LEU A 80 -21.24 12.55 17.71
C LEU A 80 -19.77 12.30 17.36
N GLU A 81 -18.88 12.38 18.36
CA GLU A 81 -17.46 12.07 18.17
C GLU A 81 -17.23 10.61 17.77
N ALA A 82 -17.94 9.66 18.39
CA ALA A 82 -17.84 8.24 18.05
C ALA A 82 -18.30 7.96 16.63
N ASN A 83 -19.39 8.60 16.19
CA ASN A 83 -19.90 8.50 14.84
C ASN A 83 -18.92 9.10 13.84
N HIS A 84 -18.42 10.30 14.09
CA HIS A 84 -17.42 10.94 13.23
C HIS A 84 -16.15 10.08 13.07
N ARG A 85 -15.63 9.49 14.16
CA ARG A 85 -14.50 8.54 14.08
C ARG A 85 -14.82 7.32 13.22
N ARG A 86 -16.03 6.77 13.32
CA ARG A 86 -16.48 5.64 12.51
C ARG A 86 -16.54 6.01 11.03
N ASP A 87 -17.08 7.18 10.71
CA ASP A 87 -17.19 7.68 9.33
C ASP A 87 -15.81 7.85 8.70
N LEU A 88 -14.85 8.45 9.41
CA LEU A 88 -13.46 8.55 8.95
C LEU A 88 -12.86 7.17 8.65
N GLY A 89 -13.10 6.18 9.52
CA GLY A 89 -12.66 4.79 9.30
C GLY A 89 -13.30 4.14 8.07
N GLN A 90 -14.58 4.41 7.82
CA GLN A 90 -15.28 3.95 6.63
C GLN A 90 -14.73 4.60 5.36
N PHE A 91 -14.45 5.91 5.36
CA PHE A 91 -13.86 6.60 4.22
C PHE A 91 -12.47 6.09 3.87
N VAL A 92 -11.63 5.81 4.88
CA VAL A 92 -10.32 5.16 4.67
C VAL A 92 -10.50 3.79 4.02
N SER A 93 -11.38 2.96 4.58
CA SER A 93 -11.66 1.63 4.03
C SER A 93 -12.19 1.68 2.60
N ALA A 94 -13.07 2.63 2.29
CA ALA A 94 -13.62 2.82 0.96
C ALA A 94 -12.57 3.28 -0.05
N ARG A 95 -11.71 4.24 0.33
CA ARG A 95 -10.56 4.69 -0.47
C ARG A 95 -9.63 3.53 -0.79
N ASP A 96 -9.28 2.74 0.22
CA ASP A 96 -8.32 1.66 0.08
C ASP A 96 -8.85 0.55 -0.82
N LYS A 97 -10.14 0.18 -0.68
CA LYS A 97 -10.83 -0.71 -1.61
C LYS A 97 -10.81 -0.17 -3.04
N LYS A 98 -11.13 1.10 -3.26
CA LYS A 98 -11.07 1.74 -4.58
C LYS A 98 -9.66 1.72 -5.17
N ILE A 99 -8.62 1.97 -4.37
CA ILE A 99 -7.22 1.94 -4.82
C ILE A 99 -6.80 0.51 -5.17
N GLU A 100 -7.19 -0.49 -4.36
CA GLU A 100 -6.91 -1.89 -4.64
C GLU A 100 -7.57 -2.33 -5.95
N THR A 101 -8.86 -2.01 -6.15
CA THR A 101 -9.55 -2.25 -7.41
C THR A 101 -8.87 -1.54 -8.57
N ALA A 102 -8.51 -0.26 -8.42
CA ALA A 102 -7.82 0.51 -9.45
C ALA A 102 -6.50 -0.15 -9.89
N ARG A 103 -5.74 -0.74 -8.97
CA ARG A 103 -4.52 -1.49 -9.30
C ARG A 103 -4.83 -2.75 -10.12
N LYS A 104 -5.91 -3.47 -9.83
CA LYS A 104 -6.30 -4.71 -10.55
C LYS A 104 -6.91 -4.47 -11.94
N VAL A 105 -7.50 -3.30 -12.19
CA VAL A 105 -8.16 -2.98 -13.49
C VAL A 105 -7.20 -3.09 -14.70
N GLY A 106 -5.88 -2.98 -14.49
CA GLY A 106 -4.87 -3.16 -15.55
C GLY A 106 -4.40 -4.59 -15.78
N GLU A 107 -4.79 -5.56 -14.96
CA GLU A 107 -4.39 -6.98 -15.08
C GLU A 107 -5.39 -7.81 -15.91
N SER A 108 -6.53 -7.23 -16.27
CA SER A 108 -7.64 -7.92 -16.97
C SER A 108 -7.83 -7.45 -18.42
N SER A 109 -6.83 -6.85 -19.05
CA SER A 109 -6.85 -6.44 -20.46
C SER A 109 -5.55 -6.75 -21.16
#